data_AF-A7I657-F1
#
_entry.id   AF-A7I657-F1
#
_cell.length_a   1.000
_cell.length_b   1.000
_cell.length_c   1.000
_cell.angle_alpha   90.00
_cell.angle_beta   90.00
_cell.angle_gamma   90.00
#
_symmetry.space_group_name_H-M   'P 1'
#
loop_
_entity.id
_entity.type
_entity.pdbx_description
1 polymer ?
#
loop_
_entity_poly.entity_id
_entity_poly.type
_entity_poly.pdbx_seq_one_letter_code
_entity_poly.pdbx_strand_id
1 'polypeptide(L)'
;MRRIYLKYFDSAHLSSGENSYRYSHIVCPSIFMGMKTLAFQRDTAKNRVTVACAMGSVSVYSSCAYCRHCQAIKVGERFLPSPQIQALRNLRHQGAADETLMTAGMMFNALVRDGSAVECDDDTSQGFEKLY
;
A
#
# COMPACT_ATOMS: atom_id res chain seq x y z
N MET A 1 29.65 -40.63 33.86
CA MET A 1 29.27 -41.01 32.49
C MET A 1 29.54 -39.84 31.56
N ARG A 2 30.38 -40.04 30.53
CA ARG A 2 30.82 -39.04 29.54
C ARG A 2 29.85 -39.05 28.35
N ARG A 3 29.51 -37.88 27.81
CA ARG A 3 29.36 -37.67 26.36
C ARG A 3 29.67 -36.22 26.00
N ILE A 4 30.75 -36.10 25.25
CA ILE A 4 31.29 -34.94 24.51
C ILE A 4 30.76 -35.08 23.08
N TYR A 5 30.42 -33.99 22.38
CA TYR A 5 30.69 -33.71 20.95
C TYR A 5 30.30 -32.22 20.72
N LEU A 6 31.26 -31.29 20.60
CA LEU A 6 32.06 -30.90 19.44
C LEU A 6 31.39 -29.87 18.51
N LYS A 7 32.11 -28.74 18.42
CA LYS A 7 31.98 -27.55 17.58
C LYS A 7 31.60 -27.82 16.12
N TYR A 8 30.86 -26.89 15.51
CA TYR A 8 31.13 -26.46 14.13
C TYR A 8 31.07 -24.94 14.04
N PHE A 9 32.23 -24.37 13.75
CA PHE A 9 32.49 -23.01 13.32
C PHE A 9 32.75 -23.16 11.83
N ASP A 10 32.02 -22.46 10.97
CA ASP A 10 32.54 -22.21 9.63
C ASP A 10 32.22 -20.79 9.19
N SER A 11 33.28 -20.21 8.65
CA SER A 11 33.44 -18.81 8.32
C SER A 11 33.11 -18.63 6.84
N ALA A 12 32.32 -17.62 6.50
CA ALA A 12 32.31 -17.08 5.14
C ALA A 12 32.48 -15.56 5.21
N HIS A 13 33.74 -15.15 5.28
CA HIS A 13 34.18 -13.83 4.87
C HIS A 13 34.19 -13.81 3.34
N LEU A 14 33.36 -12.99 2.71
CA LEU A 14 33.63 -12.48 1.36
C LEU A 14 33.38 -10.97 1.36
N SER A 15 34.46 -10.25 1.62
CA SER A 15 34.62 -8.85 1.25
C SER A 15 34.78 -8.75 -0.26
N SER A 16 34.05 -7.83 -0.91
CA SER A 16 34.57 -6.85 -1.88
C SER A 16 33.53 -6.51 -2.94
N GLY A 17 33.31 -5.20 -3.15
CA GLY A 17 33.18 -4.68 -4.50
C GLY A 17 31.82 -4.14 -4.92
N GLU A 18 31.72 -2.80 -4.91
CA GLU A 18 31.22 -1.99 -6.03
C GLU A 18 29.70 -1.94 -6.34
N ASN A 19 29.13 -0.77 -6.04
CA ASN A 19 28.20 0.00 -6.86
C ASN A 19 27.45 -0.76 -7.99
N SER A 20 26.14 -0.95 -7.82
CA SER A 20 25.21 -0.60 -8.90
C SER A 20 23.78 -0.56 -8.38
N TYR A 21 23.17 0.62 -8.44
CA TYR A 21 21.73 0.82 -8.42
C TYR A 21 21.11 0.04 -9.59
N ARG A 22 20.87 -1.26 -9.42
CA ARG A 22 20.10 -2.05 -10.39
C ARG A 22 18.63 -1.95 -10.05
N TYR A 23 18.03 -0.95 -10.71
CA TYR A 23 16.66 -0.89 -11.17
C TYR A 23 16.15 -2.28 -11.57
N SER A 24 15.65 -3.02 -10.59
CA SER A 24 15.09 -4.34 -10.81
C SER A 24 13.65 -4.11 -11.22
N HIS A 25 13.44 -4.00 -12.54
CA HIS A 25 12.19 -4.35 -13.19
C HIS A 25 11.85 -5.81 -12.86
N ILE A 26 11.41 -6.06 -11.63
CA ILE A 26 10.63 -7.23 -11.33
C ILE A 26 9.22 -6.86 -11.78
N VAL A 27 9.01 -7.02 -13.09
CA VAL A 27 7.68 -7.30 -13.62
C VAL A 27 7.25 -8.57 -12.91
N CYS A 28 6.50 -8.43 -11.84
CA CYS A 28 5.89 -9.55 -11.13
C CYS A 28 4.73 -10.01 -12.03
N PRO A 29 4.86 -11.09 -12.83
CA PRO A 29 3.79 -11.59 -13.65
C PRO A 29 3.00 -12.56 -12.78
N SER A 30 2.35 -12.03 -11.74
CA SER A 30 1.51 -12.82 -10.85
C SER A 30 0.06 -12.55 -11.21
N ILE A 31 -0.42 -13.32 -12.19
CA ILE A 31 -1.73 -13.97 -12.21
C ILE A 31 -2.90 -13.05 -11.78
N PHE A 32 -3.59 -12.53 -12.79
CA PHE A 32 -4.96 -11.99 -12.73
C PHE A 32 -5.91 -12.92 -11.97
N MET A 33 -6.47 -12.46 -10.85
CA MET A 33 -7.91 -12.37 -10.52
C MET A 33 -8.03 -11.97 -9.04
N GLY A 34 -8.57 -10.77 -8.75
CA GLY A 34 -8.89 -10.32 -7.40
C GLY A 34 -7.75 -9.55 -6.72
N MET A 35 -8.02 -8.29 -6.42
CA MET A 35 -7.27 -7.40 -5.50
C MET A 35 -5.75 -7.27 -5.76
N LYS A 36 -5.38 -6.23 -6.50
CA LYS A 36 -3.98 -5.80 -6.68
C LYS A 36 -3.53 -4.96 -5.50
N THR A 37 -2.46 -5.40 -4.82
CA THR A 37 -1.77 -4.56 -3.82
C THR A 37 -0.80 -3.60 -4.53
N LEU A 38 -1.09 -2.30 -4.47
CA LEU A 38 -0.28 -1.24 -5.09
C LEU A 38 0.65 -0.64 -4.03
N ALA A 39 1.96 -0.87 -4.18
CA ALA A 39 2.98 -0.36 -3.25
C ALA A 39 3.12 1.17 -3.32
N PHE A 40 3.31 1.80 -2.16
CA PHE A 40 3.54 3.23 -2.06
C PHE A 40 4.93 3.61 -2.53
N GLN A 41 4.98 4.52 -3.50
CA GLN A 41 6.18 5.23 -3.90
C GLN A 41 6.21 6.56 -3.14
N ARG A 42 7.14 6.67 -2.18
CA ARG A 42 7.30 7.89 -1.38
C ARG A 42 8.42 8.74 -1.97
N ASP A 43 8.08 9.95 -2.37
CA ASP A 43 9.04 11.00 -2.67
C ASP A 43 9.20 11.87 -1.42
N THR A 44 10.28 11.64 -0.68
CA THR A 44 10.59 12.38 0.56
C THR A 44 10.97 13.83 0.30
N ALA A 45 11.48 14.17 -0.89
CA ALA A 45 11.84 15.53 -1.24
C ALA A 45 10.59 16.40 -1.48
N LYS A 46 9.52 15.79 -2.02
CA LYS A 46 8.26 16.48 -2.34
C LYS A 46 7.12 16.17 -1.38
N ASN A 47 7.39 15.40 -0.32
CA ASN A 47 6.39 14.88 0.62
C ASN A 47 5.16 14.27 -0.09
N ARG A 48 5.41 13.54 -1.19
CA ARG A 48 4.37 13.00 -2.06
C ARG A 48 4.36 11.48 -1.95
N VAL A 49 3.18 10.89 -1.88
CA VAL A 49 2.99 9.44 -1.94
C VAL A 49 2.19 9.11 -3.19
N THR A 50 2.76 8.29 -4.06
CA THR A 50 2.13 7.86 -5.31
C THR A 50 2.02 6.35 -5.40
N VAL A 51 1.11 5.87 -6.25
CA VAL A 51 0.98 4.45 -6.61
C VAL A 51 0.90 4.31 -8.12
N ALA A 52 1.36 3.16 -8.63
CA ALA A 52 1.15 2.79 -10.02
C ALA A 52 -0.30 2.32 -10.20
N CYS A 53 -1.09 3.09 -10.94
CA CYS A 53 -2.46 2.76 -11.33
C CYS A 53 -2.52 2.50 -12.84
N ALA A 54 -3.63 1.95 -13.36
CA ALA A 54 -3.81 1.69 -14.78
C ALA A 54 -3.63 2.93 -15.67
N MET A 55 -3.98 4.12 -15.15
CA MET A 55 -3.78 5.41 -15.82
C MET A 55 -2.40 6.05 -15.63
N GLY A 56 -1.50 5.40 -14.90
CA GLY A 56 -0.17 5.91 -14.55
C GLY A 56 0.03 6.15 -13.06
N SER A 57 1.02 6.98 -12.71
CA SER A 57 1.35 7.27 -11.31
C SER A 57 0.38 8.30 -10.72
N VAL A 58 -0.43 7.87 -9.76
CA VAL A 58 -1.48 8.71 -9.14
C VAL A 58 -1.14 8.99 -7.68
N SER A 59 -1.65 10.11 -7.15
CA SER A 59 -1.45 10.52 -5.76
C SER A 59 -2.35 9.71 -4.82
N VAL A 60 -1.77 9.16 -3.76
CA VAL A 60 -2.55 8.38 -2.78
C VAL A 60 -3.53 9.26 -2.02
N TYR A 61 -3.07 10.43 -1.55
CA TYR A 61 -3.88 11.34 -0.71
C TYR A 61 -5.07 11.96 -1.44
N SER A 62 -4.97 12.18 -2.75
CA SER A 62 -6.00 12.91 -3.51
C SER A 62 -6.72 12.07 -4.55
N SER A 63 -6.13 10.98 -5.04
CA SER A 63 -6.77 10.10 -6.02
C SER A 63 -7.25 8.81 -5.35
N CYS A 64 -6.36 8.04 -4.71
CA CYS A 64 -6.76 6.79 -4.06
C CYS A 64 -7.76 6.99 -2.92
N ALA A 65 -7.64 8.09 -2.16
CA ALA A 65 -8.58 8.47 -1.10
C ALA A 65 -10.05 8.53 -1.58
N TYR A 66 -10.27 8.87 -2.84
CA TYR A 66 -11.60 9.07 -3.42
C TYR A 66 -11.87 8.13 -4.60
N CYS A 67 -11.13 7.01 -4.67
CA CYS A 67 -11.30 5.99 -5.70
C CYS A 67 -12.21 4.87 -5.18
N ARG A 68 -13.18 4.42 -5.98
CA ARG A 68 -14.05 3.28 -5.63
C ARG A 68 -13.33 1.96 -5.50
N HIS A 69 -12.26 1.78 -6.28
CA HIS A 69 -11.51 0.53 -6.31
C HIS A 69 -10.51 0.40 -5.15
N CYS A 70 -10.14 1.49 -4.48
CA CYS A 70 -9.19 1.45 -3.36
C CYS A 70 -9.91 1.03 -2.06
N GLN A 71 -9.87 -0.26 -1.74
CA GLN A 71 -10.69 -0.86 -0.67
C GLN A 71 -10.03 -0.77 0.72
N ALA A 72 -8.71 -0.93 0.80
CA ALA A 72 -8.00 -0.96 2.08
C ALA A 72 -6.57 -0.43 1.96
N ILE A 73 -5.97 -0.08 3.11
CA ILE A 73 -4.56 0.31 3.23
C ILE A 73 -3.82 -0.76 4.02
N LYS A 74 -2.67 -1.19 3.51
CA LYS A 74 -1.75 -2.08 4.22
C LYS A 74 -0.94 -1.28 5.25
N VAL A 75 -1.17 -1.52 6.53
CA VAL A 75 -0.41 -0.95 7.66
C VAL A 75 0.28 -2.08 8.42
N GLY A 76 1.61 -2.13 8.32
CA GLY A 76 2.38 -3.30 8.75
C GLY A 76 1.94 -4.57 8.00
N GLU A 77 1.45 -5.56 8.74
CA GLU A 77 0.93 -6.83 8.19
C GLU A 77 -0.61 -6.87 8.05
N ARG A 78 -1.31 -5.77 8.36
CA ARG A 78 -2.78 -5.74 8.35
C ARG A 78 -3.32 -4.88 7.21
N PHE A 79 -4.45 -5.27 6.63
CA PHE A 79 -5.24 -4.45 5.73
C PHE A 79 -6.36 -3.77 6.51
N LEU A 80 -6.35 -2.44 6.53
CA LEU A 80 -7.35 -1.63 7.19
C LEU A 80 -8.30 -1.06 6.13
N PRO A 81 -9.62 -1.27 6.27
CA PRO A 81 -10.58 -0.80 5.28
C PRO A 81 -10.54 0.72 5.13
N SER A 82 -10.73 1.20 3.90
CA SER A 82 -10.78 2.62 3.56
C SER A 82 -11.80 3.35 4.44
N PRO A 83 -11.39 4.33 5.26
CA PRO A 83 -12.30 5.12 6.08
C PRO A 83 -13.38 5.81 5.25
N GLN A 84 -13.08 6.21 4.01
CA GLN A 84 -14.04 6.85 3.10
C GLN A 84 -15.16 5.91 2.69
N ILE A 85 -14.84 4.64 2.41
CA ILE A 85 -15.85 3.63 2.07
C ILE A 85 -16.73 3.33 3.29
N GLN A 86 -16.13 3.25 4.48
CA GLN A 86 -16.88 3.07 5.72
C GLN A 86 -17.79 4.26 6.02
N ALA A 87 -17.28 5.49 5.89
CA ALA A 87 -18.06 6.71 6.04
C ALA A 87 -19.25 6.72 5.08
N LEU A 88 -19.03 6.42 3.79
CA LEU A 88 -20.12 6.39 2.80
C LEU A 88 -21.19 5.35 3.15
N ARG A 89 -20.80 4.18 3.68
CA ARG A 89 -21.74 3.16 4.17
C ARG A 89 -22.55 3.69 5.36
N ASN A 90 -21.91 4.40 6.29
CA ASN A 90 -22.58 4.98 7.46
C ASN A 90 -23.53 6.12 7.09
N LEU A 91 -23.18 6.94 6.08
CA LEU A 91 -24.03 8.04 5.61
C LEU A 91 -25.32 7.59 4.94
N ARG A 92 -25.33 6.39 4.32
CA ARG A 92 -26.58 5.79 3.85
C ARG A 92 -27.58 5.54 5.00
N HIS A 93 -27.10 5.49 6.24
CA HIS A 93 -27.91 5.26 7.44
C HIS A 93 -28.06 6.50 8.34
N GLN A 94 -27.23 7.55 8.18
CA GLN A 94 -27.16 8.70 9.09
C GLN A 94 -26.98 10.03 8.32
N GLY A 95 -27.74 11.06 8.69
CA GLY A 95 -27.88 12.31 7.93
C GLY A 95 -26.77 13.37 8.06
N ALA A 96 -25.65 13.09 8.73
CA ALA A 96 -24.56 14.05 8.93
C ALA A 96 -23.35 13.75 8.01
N ALA A 97 -23.45 14.20 6.75
CA ALA A 97 -22.49 13.88 5.68
C ALA A 97 -21.10 14.49 5.84
N ASP A 98 -21.03 15.82 6.05
CA ASP A 98 -19.79 16.56 5.85
C ASP A 98 -18.73 16.24 6.90
N GLU A 99 -19.10 16.18 8.19
CA GLU A 99 -18.16 15.84 9.25
C GLU A 99 -17.66 14.38 9.11
N THR A 100 -18.57 13.44 8.83
CA THR A 100 -18.17 12.03 8.67
C THR A 100 -17.15 11.87 7.53
N LEU A 101 -17.31 12.61 6.43
CA LEU A 101 -16.36 12.62 5.31
C LEU A 101 -15.05 13.32 5.66
N MET A 102 -15.08 14.44 6.39
CA MET A 102 -13.88 15.13 6.85
C MET A 102 -13.04 14.24 7.77
N THR A 103 -13.67 13.63 8.78
CA THR A 103 -12.99 12.71 9.69
C THR A 103 -12.45 11.48 8.97
N ALA A 104 -13.19 10.92 8.00
CA ALA A 104 -12.67 9.83 7.17
C ALA A 104 -11.41 10.22 6.38
N GLY A 105 -11.38 11.43 5.80
CA GLY A 105 -10.21 11.93 5.09
C GLY A 105 -8.98 12.07 5.99
N MET A 106 -9.16 12.59 7.20
CA MET A 106 -8.08 12.70 8.19
C MET A 106 -7.55 11.32 8.61
N MET A 107 -8.44 10.37 8.89
CA MET A 107 -8.07 9.00 9.24
C MET A 107 -7.30 8.32 8.10
N PHE A 108 -7.76 8.47 6.85
CA PHE A 108 -7.06 7.92 5.71
C PHE A 108 -5.65 8.49 5.57
N ASN A 109 -5.47 9.80 5.75
CA ASN A 109 -4.15 10.42 5.69
C ASN A 109 -3.20 9.85 6.76
N ALA A 110 -3.70 9.56 7.96
CA ALA A 110 -2.92 8.90 9.01
C ALA A 110 -2.55 7.47 8.61
N LEU A 111 -3.51 6.69 8.10
CA LEU A 111 -3.24 5.33 7.61
C LEU A 111 -2.22 5.30 6.47
N VAL A 112 -2.27 6.26 5.54
CA VAL A 112 -1.28 6.38 4.45
C VAL A 112 0.10 6.76 4.98
N ARG A 113 0.18 7.53 6.07
CA ARG A 113 1.46 7.87 6.70
C ARG A 113 2.15 6.61 7.24
N ASP A 114 1.40 5.76 7.93
CA ASP A 114 1.92 4.55 8.59
C ASP A 114 1.91 3.31 7.67
N GLY A 115 1.20 3.39 6.56
CA GLY A 115 1.02 2.30 5.60
C GLY A 115 2.15 2.11 4.61
N SER A 116 2.09 1.02 3.85
CA SER A 116 3.10 0.69 2.82
C SER A 116 2.51 0.41 1.44
N ALA A 117 1.21 0.11 1.37
CA ALA A 117 0.51 -0.17 0.13
C ALA A 117 -0.99 0.10 0.25
N VAL A 118 -1.68 0.16 -0.88
CA VAL A 118 -3.14 0.18 -0.98
C VAL A 118 -3.63 -1.07 -1.70
N GLU A 119 -4.71 -1.65 -1.21
CA GLU A 119 -5.43 -2.73 -1.85
C GLU A 119 -6.43 -2.15 -2.85
N CYS A 120 -6.29 -2.55 -4.12
CA CYS A 120 -7.08 -2.07 -5.24
C CYS A 120 -7.83 -3.23 -5.90
N ASP A 121 -9.14 -3.11 -6.00
CA ASP A 121 -10.06 -4.10 -6.58
C ASP A 121 -10.34 -3.86 -8.07
N ASP A 122 -9.48 -3.09 -8.75
CA ASP A 122 -9.61 -2.85 -10.20
C ASP A 122 -9.01 -4.01 -11.02
N ASP A 123 -9.84 -5.02 -11.24
CA ASP A 123 -9.50 -6.18 -12.07
C ASP A 123 -9.47 -5.84 -13.56
N THR A 124 -10.35 -4.95 -14.01
CA THR A 124 -10.52 -4.56 -15.41
C THR A 124 -9.56 -3.47 -15.90
N SER A 125 -8.70 -2.95 -15.02
CA SER A 125 -7.80 -1.83 -15.33
C SER A 125 -8.56 -0.57 -15.79
N GLN A 126 -9.74 -0.33 -15.21
CA GLN A 126 -10.56 0.87 -15.45
C GLN A 126 -9.87 2.15 -14.95
N GLY A 127 -8.94 2.03 -14.00
CA GLY A 127 -8.20 3.15 -13.45
C GLY A 127 -8.95 3.84 -12.31
N PHE A 128 -8.91 5.18 -12.28
CA PHE A 128 -9.55 5.96 -11.23
C PHE A 128 -11.05 6.14 -11.52
N GLU A 129 -11.89 5.62 -10.62
CA GLU A 129 -13.32 5.91 -10.60
C GLU A 129 -13.68 6.67 -9.31
N LYS A 130 -14.30 7.84 -9.46
CA LYS A 130 -14.63 8.72 -8.33
C LYS A 130 -15.67 8.06 -7.41
N LEU A 131 -15.41 8.07 -6.09
CA LEU A 131 -16.29 7.48 -5.08
C LEU A 131 -17.62 8.22 -4.94
N TYR A 132 -17.58 9.56 -4.82
CA TYR A 132 -18.71 10.48 -4.72
C TYR A 132 -18.37 11.80 -5.42
#